data_AF-A0A816EH72-F1
#
_entry.id   AF-A0A816EH72-F1
#
_cell.length_a   1.000
_cell.length_b   1.000
_cell.length_c   1.000
_cell.angle_alpha   90.00
_cell.angle_beta   90.00
_cell.angle_gamma   90.00
#
_symmetry.space_group_name_H-M   'P 1'
#
loop_
_entity.id
_entity.type
_entity.pdbx_description
1 polymer ?
#
loop_
_entity_poly.entity_id
_entity_poly.type
_entity_poly.pdbx_seq_one_letter_code
_entity_poly.pdbx_strand_id
1 'polypeptide(L)' 'WVEGAKQGIVVAGGQGQGNGLTQLSYPRGVVVDQLGTVYVADDGNHRIMRWPKGATQGSVIVGGN' A
#
# COMPACT_ATOMS: atom_id res chain seq x y z
N TRP A 1 -14.80 -8.10 -2.92
CA TRP A 1 -14.97 -9.48 -2.44
C TRP A 1 -16.06 -10.13 -3.24
N VAL A 2 -15.84 -11.37 -3.68
CA VAL A 2 -16.89 -12.22 -4.23
C VAL A 2 -17.18 -13.28 -3.17
N GLU A 3 -18.45 -13.53 -2.89
CA GLU A 3 -18.85 -14.57 -1.93
C GLU A 3 -18.26 -15.93 -2.34
N GLY A 4 -17.62 -16.63 -1.40
CA GLY A 4 -16.91 -17.88 -1.67
C GLY A 4 -15.45 -17.74 -2.14
N ALA A 5 -14.90 -16.53 -2.23
CA ALA A 5 -13.48 -16.32 -2.56
C ALA A 5 -12.57 -16.92 -1.49
N LYS A 6 -11.62 -17.77 -1.92
CA LYS A 6 -10.63 -18.43 -1.04
C LYS A 6 -9.30 -17.67 -0.94
N GLN A 7 -9.12 -16.59 -1.69
CA GLN A 7 -7.91 -15.79 -1.71
C GLN A 7 -8.26 -14.29 -1.71
N GLY A 8 -7.44 -13.52 -1.01
CA GLY A 8 -7.46 -12.06 -1.10
C GLY A 8 -6.72 -11.57 -2.34
N ILE A 9 -6.95 -10.30 -2.69
CA ILE A 9 -6.12 -9.58 -3.66
C ILE A 9 -5.13 -8.68 -2.92
N VAL A 10 -3.94 -8.52 -3.47
CA VAL A 10 -2.99 -7.52 -2.97
C VAL A 10 -3.45 -6.14 -3.45
N VAL A 11 -3.61 -5.19 -2.52
CA VAL A 11 -4.07 -3.83 -2.80
C VAL A 11 -3.01 -2.75 -2.51
N ALA A 12 -1.94 -3.11 -1.81
CA ALA A 12 -0.79 -2.25 -1.53
C ALA A 12 0.45 -3.13 -1.29
N GLY A 13 1.60 -2.72 -1.81
CA GLY A 13 2.84 -3.49 -1.74
C GLY A 13 2.79 -4.79 -2.58
N GLY A 14 3.32 -5.88 -2.02
CA GLY A 14 3.25 -7.23 -2.62
C GLY A 14 4.53 -7.73 -3.30
N GLN A 15 5.55 -6.89 -3.45
CA GLN A 15 6.84 -7.26 -4.08
C GLN A 15 7.99 -7.38 -3.06
N GLY A 16 7.65 -7.78 -1.82
CA GLY A 16 8.61 -7.94 -0.73
C GLY A 16 9.06 -6.62 -0.11
N GLN A 17 10.08 -6.71 0.73
CA GLN A 17 10.68 -5.56 1.39
C GLN A 17 11.53 -4.74 0.41
N GLY A 18 11.39 -3.41 0.43
CA GLY A 18 12.19 -2.51 -0.39
C GLY A 18 11.60 -1.10 -0.50
N ASN A 19 12.18 -0.26 -1.35
CA ASN A 19 11.80 1.15 -1.53
C ASN A 19 11.08 1.43 -2.86
N GLY A 20 10.86 0.43 -3.71
CA GLY A 20 10.07 0.56 -4.94
C GLY A 20 8.62 0.97 -4.67
N LEU A 21 7.90 1.39 -5.72
CA LEU A 21 6.48 1.79 -5.61
C LEU A 21 5.52 0.62 -5.38
N THR A 22 5.99 -0.61 -5.53
CA THR A 22 5.27 -1.86 -5.24
C THR A 22 5.81 -2.56 -3.99
N GLN A 23 6.73 -1.92 -3.27
CA GLN A 23 7.40 -2.45 -2.09
C GLN A 23 7.14 -1.56 -0.87
N LEU A 24 7.30 -2.16 0.31
CA LEU A 24 7.19 -1.50 1.61
C LEU A 24 8.36 -1.95 2.48
N SER A 25 8.79 -1.15 3.45
CA SER A 25 9.82 -1.44 4.43
C SER A 25 9.28 -1.13 5.82
N TYR A 26 9.11 -2.17 6.64
CA TYR A 26 8.58 -2.09 8.00
C TYR A 26 7.29 -1.24 8.17
N PRO A 27 6.23 -1.46 7.35
CA PRO A 27 5.02 -0.64 7.44
C PRO A 27 4.34 -0.78 8.81
N ARG A 28 3.89 0.35 9.39
CA ARG A 28 3.31 0.36 10.75
C ARG A 28 1.83 0.74 10.84
N GLY A 29 1.30 1.40 9.82
CA GLY A 29 -0.07 1.89 9.83
C GLY A 29 -0.72 1.77 8.46
N VAL A 30 -2.02 1.47 8.45
CA VAL A 30 -2.85 1.42 7.26
C VAL A 30 -4.20 2.08 7.53
N VAL A 31 -4.68 2.89 6.59
CA VAL A 31 -6.03 3.44 6.60
C VAL A 31 -6.61 3.40 5.19
N VAL A 32 -7.93 3.28 5.10
CA VAL A 32 -8.68 3.27 3.83
C VAL A 32 -9.69 4.40 3.86
N ASP A 33 -9.72 5.24 2.82
CA ASP A 33 -10.74 6.29 2.70
C ASP A 33 -12.06 5.79 2.11
N GLN A 34 -13.06 6.67 2.03
CA GLN A 34 -14.39 6.34 1.49
C GLN A 34 -14.39 5.96 0.01
N LEU A 35 -13.35 6.33 -0.74
CA LEU A 35 -13.17 5.97 -2.15
C LEU A 35 -12.46 4.61 -2.32
N GLY A 36 -12.02 4.00 -1.22
CA GLY A 36 -11.26 2.75 -1.21
C GLY A 36 -9.78 2.94 -1.51
N THR A 37 -9.25 4.17 -1.36
CA THR A 37 -7.82 4.43 -1.45
C THR A 37 -7.14 3.95 -0.17
N VAL A 38 -6.07 3.18 -0.31
CA VAL A 38 -5.26 2.69 0.80
C VAL A 38 -4.08 3.62 1.02
N TYR A 39 -3.85 4.01 2.27
CA TYR A 39 -2.68 4.76 2.69
C TYR A 39 -1.87 3.92 3.66
N VAL A 40 -0.56 3.85 3.44
CA VAL A 40 0.36 3.05 4.26
C VAL A 40 1.47 3.94 4.80
N ALA A 41 1.68 3.88 6.12
CA ALA A 41 2.86 4.44 6.76
C ALA A 41 4.03 3.48 6.60
N ASP A 42 4.91 3.78 5.65
CA ASP A 42 6.05 2.97 5.22
C ASP A 42 7.30 3.41 6.00
N ASP A 43 7.33 3.05 7.29
CA ASP A 43 8.25 3.54 8.34
C ASP A 43 9.72 3.40 7.95
N GLY A 44 10.12 2.22 7.47
CA GLY A 44 11.51 1.94 7.08
C GLY A 44 11.98 2.72 5.85
N ASN A 45 11.05 3.29 5.07
CA ASN A 45 11.34 4.19 3.96
C ASN A 45 11.02 5.65 4.29
N HIS A 46 10.64 5.96 5.54
CA HIS A 46 10.29 7.30 6.00
C HIS A 46 9.29 8.02 5.07
N ARG A 47 8.24 7.31 4.65
CA ARG A 47 7.26 7.84 3.69
C ARG A 47 5.84 7.38 3.96
N ILE A 48 4.89 8.14 3.43
CA ILE A 48 3.49 7.72 3.32
C ILE A 48 3.19 7.40 1.87
N MET A 49 2.69 6.20 1.64
CA MET A 49 2.34 5.71 0.31
C MET A 49 0.83 5.65 0.13
N ARG A 50 0.34 6.00 -1.07
CA ARG A 50 -1.06 5.98 -1.46
C ARG A 50 -1.31 5.02 -2.63
N TRP A 51 -2.31 4.17 -2.51
CA TRP A 51 -2.86 3.32 -3.56
C TRP A 51 -4.35 3.60 -3.76
N PRO A 52 -4.73 4.31 -4.83
CA PRO A 52 -6.12 4.37 -5.27
C PRO A 52 -6.68 2.96 -5.50
N LYS A 53 -8.00 2.81 -5.38
CA LYS A 53 -8.66 1.54 -5.65
C LYS A 53 -8.31 1.03 -7.06
N GLY A 54 -7.75 -0.18 -7.13
CA GLY A 54 -7.35 -0.82 -8.38
C GLY A 54 -5.97 -0.43 -8.91
N ALA A 55 -5.22 0.41 -8.19
CA ALA A 55 -3.84 0.73 -8.56
C ALA A 55 -2.92 -0.49 -8.41
N THR A 56 -2.05 -0.71 -9.40
CA THR A 56 -1.04 -1.78 -9.39
C THR A 56 0.28 -1.37 -8.73
N GLN A 57 0.47 -0.06 -8.50
CA GLN A 57 1.61 0.52 -7.80
C GLN A 57 1.18 1.73 -6.98
N GLY A 58 1.97 2.06 -5.97
CA GLY A 58 1.70 3.17 -5.08
C GLY A 58 2.29 4.47 -5.60
N SER A 59 1.99 5.54 -4.87
CA SER A 59 2.61 6.85 -5.04
C SER A 59 3.04 7.37 -3.69
N VAL A 60 4.22 7.97 -3.62
CA VAL A 60 4.67 8.67 -2.41
C VAL A 60 3.87 9.96 -2.32
N ILE A 61 3.19 10.19 -1.21
CA ILE A 61 2.45 11.44 -0.98
C ILE A 61 3.14 12.34 0.07
N VAL A 62 3.99 11.77 0.92
CA VAL A 62 4.79 12.49 1.92
C VAL A 62 6.08 11.71 2.19
N GLY A 63 7.23 12.39 2.36
CA GLY A 63 8.52 11.79 2.74
C GLY A 63 9.30 11.15 1.58
N GLY A 64 10.19 10.21 1.89
CA GLY A 64 10.95 9.41 0.91
C GLY A 64 12.42 9.81 0.68
N ASN A 65 13.14 10.11 1.76
CA ASN A 65 14.59 10.39 1.74
C ASN A 65 15.42 9.18 1.31
#